data_AF-A0A2H9M0P4-F1
#
_entry.id   AF-A0A2H9M0P4-F1
#
_cell.length_a   1.000
_cell.length_b   1.000
_cell.length_c   1.000
_cell.angle_alpha   90.00
_cell.angle_beta   90.00
_cell.angle_gamma   90.00
#
_symmetry.space_group_name_H-M   'P 1'
#
loop_
_entity.id
_entity.type
_entity.pdbx_description
1 polymer ?
#
loop_
_entity_poly.entity_id
_entity_poly.type
_entity_poly.pdbx_seq_one_letter_code
_entity_poly.pdbx_strand_id
1 'polypeptide(L)'
;MSNLILAFITGILTKLVDNAEDEGSKINETLKIIFAATYGIMIAYLITVIPLPSFWFGIIIGLILSGKIDSQSHYIGISTLLATLALLGFPEMNASIVVIVALICHLEEWINTEIVDKNKVKGFLKKLLKIRPILEITAIILSVIYSNFTIFLLLFSFDLGYLLVEPIILK
;
A
#
# COMPACT_ATOMS: atom_id res chain seq x y z
N MET A 1 -12.46 -3.69 -14.52
CA MET A 1 -11.67 -2.62 -15.16
C MET A 1 -11.64 -1.36 -14.31
N SER A 2 -12.79 -0.82 -13.86
CA SER A 2 -12.87 0.34 -12.97
C SER A 2 -12.02 0.22 -11.70
N ASN A 3 -12.07 -0.93 -11.01
CA ASN A 3 -11.34 -1.13 -9.75
C ASN A 3 -9.81 -1.18 -9.93
N LEU A 4 -9.31 -1.60 -11.10
CA LEU A 4 -7.87 -1.60 -11.39
C LEU A 4 -7.37 -0.17 -11.57
N ILE A 5 -8.10 0.64 -12.32
CA ILE A 5 -7.80 2.08 -12.46
C ILE A 5 -7.81 2.77 -11.10
N LEU A 6 -8.79 2.42 -10.25
CA LEU A 6 -8.86 2.96 -8.90
C LEU A 6 -7.65 2.55 -8.05
N ALA A 7 -7.27 1.26 -8.07
CA ALA A 7 -6.09 0.77 -7.36
C ALA A 7 -4.80 1.47 -7.86
N PHE A 8 -4.67 1.67 -9.17
CA PHE A 8 -3.56 2.39 -9.78
C PHE A 8 -3.47 3.85 -9.31
N ILE A 9 -4.59 4.59 -9.35
CA ILE A 9 -4.64 5.98 -8.86
C ILE A 9 -4.35 6.03 -7.36
N THR A 10 -4.83 5.05 -6.60
CA THR A 10 -4.55 4.94 -5.16
C THR A 10 -3.05 4.77 -4.91
N GLY A 11 -2.36 3.94 -5.70
CA GLY A 11 -0.91 3.77 -5.64
C GLY A 11 -0.15 5.07 -5.92
N ILE A 12 -0.56 5.82 -6.95
CA ILE A 12 -0.01 7.15 -7.27
C ILE A 12 -0.16 8.11 -6.08
N LEU A 13 -1.37 8.25 -5.54
CA LEU A 13 -1.65 9.17 -4.44
C LEU A 13 -0.89 8.78 -3.17
N THR A 14 -0.78 7.48 -2.88
CA THR A 14 0.00 6.97 -1.75
C THR A 14 1.46 7.37 -1.92
N LYS A 15 2.07 7.12 -3.09
CA LYS A 15 3.48 7.49 -3.34
C LYS A 15 3.72 9.00 -3.29
N LEU A 16 2.77 9.81 -3.75
CA LEU A 16 2.88 11.27 -3.65
C LEU A 16 2.91 11.74 -2.19
N VAL A 17 2.11 11.14 -1.31
CA VAL A 17 2.14 11.43 0.13
C VAL A 17 3.44 10.94 0.76
N ASP A 18 3.85 9.69 0.49
CA ASP A 18 5.12 9.13 0.96
C ASP A 18 6.31 10.03 0.59
N ASN A 19 6.41 10.46 -0.68
CA ASN A 19 7.50 11.34 -1.13
C ASN A 19 7.44 12.74 -0.49
N ALA A 20 6.25 13.22 -0.11
CA ALA A 20 6.12 14.50 0.58
C ALA A 20 6.55 14.43 2.05
N GLU A 21 6.34 13.29 2.71
CA GLU A 21 6.75 13.07 4.11
C GLU A 21 8.23 12.66 4.22
N ASP A 22 8.67 11.70 3.38
CA ASP A 22 9.99 11.06 3.52
C ASP A 22 11.08 11.78 2.72
N GLU A 23 10.75 12.31 1.55
CA GLU A 23 11.72 12.78 0.54
C GLU A 23 11.74 14.31 0.37
N GLY A 24 10.99 15.04 1.21
CA GLY A 24 11.00 16.51 1.25
C GLY A 24 10.43 17.19 0.00
N SER A 25 9.48 16.54 -0.68
CA SER A 25 8.83 17.14 -1.85
C SER A 25 8.13 18.47 -1.50
N LYS A 26 8.13 19.44 -2.41
CA LYS A 26 7.51 20.77 -2.21
C LYS A 26 5.97 20.76 -2.36
N ILE A 27 5.32 19.60 -2.25
CA ILE A 27 3.86 19.56 -2.20
C ILE A 27 3.42 20.31 -0.94
N ASN A 28 2.51 21.27 -1.09
CA ASN A 28 2.06 22.03 0.08
C ASN A 28 1.25 21.14 1.04
N GLU A 29 1.23 21.53 2.31
CA GLU A 29 0.57 20.75 3.37
C GLU A 29 -0.90 20.44 3.04
N THR A 30 -1.61 21.40 2.46
CA THR A 30 -3.01 21.23 2.07
C THR A 30 -3.21 20.12 1.04
N LEU A 31 -2.40 20.08 -0.03
CA LEU A 31 -2.50 19.02 -1.05
C LEU A 31 -2.12 17.66 -0.49
N LYS A 32 -1.11 17.61 0.39
CA LYS A 32 -0.70 16.38 1.08
C LYS A 32 -1.86 15.79 1.90
N ILE A 33 -2.56 16.62 2.67
CA ILE A 33 -3.76 16.24 3.42
C ILE A 33 -4.89 15.78 2.49
N ILE A 34 -5.13 16.50 1.38
CA ILE A 34 -6.17 16.14 0.41
C ILE A 34 -5.87 14.79 -0.23
N PHE A 35 -4.63 14.56 -0.68
CA PHE A 35 -4.21 13.28 -1.26
C PHE A 35 -4.31 12.15 -0.24
N ALA A 36 -3.92 12.41 1.01
CA ALA A 36 -4.05 11.44 2.09
C ALA A 36 -5.50 11.03 2.36
N ALA A 37 -6.37 12.03 2.52
CA ALA A 37 -7.79 11.81 2.70
C ALA A 37 -8.38 11.03 1.51
N THR A 38 -8.00 11.41 0.29
CA THR A 38 -8.49 10.81 -0.95
C THR A 38 -8.06 9.36 -1.09
N TYR A 39 -6.77 9.03 -0.90
CA TYR A 39 -6.34 7.63 -0.97
C TYR A 39 -7.02 6.80 0.12
N GLY A 40 -7.22 7.35 1.33
CA GLY A 40 -7.90 6.64 2.42
C GLY A 40 -9.34 6.25 2.06
N ILE A 41 -10.08 7.17 1.44
CA ILE A 41 -11.42 6.91 0.91
C ILE A 41 -11.37 5.85 -0.20
N MET A 42 -10.42 5.96 -1.13
CA MET A 42 -10.28 5.00 -2.24
C MET A 42 -9.94 3.59 -1.76
N ILE A 43 -9.02 3.46 -0.78
CA ILE A 43 -8.68 2.18 -0.16
C ILE A 43 -9.89 1.59 0.56
N ALA A 44 -10.63 2.40 1.33
CA ALA A 44 -11.84 1.94 2.01
C ALA A 44 -12.88 1.41 1.01
N TYR A 45 -13.15 2.16 -0.07
CA TYR A 45 -14.04 1.70 -1.13
C TYR A 45 -13.52 0.43 -1.81
N LEU A 46 -12.22 0.33 -2.11
CA LEU A 46 -11.64 -0.90 -2.66
C LEU A 46 -11.89 -2.08 -1.73
N ILE A 47 -11.60 -1.95 -0.43
CA ILE A 47 -11.83 -2.99 0.56
C ILE A 47 -13.29 -3.49 0.55
N THR A 48 -14.29 -2.63 0.35
CA THR A 48 -15.70 -3.06 0.36
C THR A 48 -16.15 -3.76 -0.93
N VAL A 49 -15.42 -3.62 -2.05
CA VAL A 49 -15.86 -4.15 -3.36
C VAL A 49 -14.95 -5.24 -3.94
N ILE A 50 -13.81 -5.52 -3.30
CA ILE A 50 -12.81 -6.47 -3.79
C ILE A 50 -13.01 -7.87 -3.19
N PRO A 51 -12.51 -8.92 -3.88
CA PRO A 51 -12.75 -10.31 -3.47
C PRO A 51 -12.01 -10.77 -2.19
N LEU A 52 -10.97 -10.05 -1.74
CA LEU A 52 -10.21 -10.43 -0.55
C LEU A 52 -9.83 -9.21 0.30
N PRO A 53 -10.77 -8.61 1.05
CA PRO A 53 -10.53 -7.44 1.90
C PRO A 53 -9.46 -7.69 2.97
N SER A 54 -9.39 -8.91 3.48
CA SER A 54 -8.38 -9.32 4.49
C SER A 54 -6.94 -9.15 4.02
N PHE A 55 -6.69 -9.27 2.71
CA PHE A 55 -5.36 -9.05 2.14
C PHE A 55 -4.94 -7.59 2.28
N TRP A 56 -5.81 -6.66 1.86
CA TRP A 56 -5.55 -5.22 1.94
C TRP A 56 -5.45 -4.71 3.37
N PHE A 57 -6.34 -5.19 4.26
CA PHE A 57 -6.24 -4.87 5.68
C PHE A 57 -4.95 -5.39 6.32
N GLY A 58 -4.50 -6.59 5.94
CA GLY A 58 -3.22 -7.15 6.37
C GLY A 58 -2.06 -6.26 5.96
N ILE A 59 -2.02 -5.78 4.71
CA ILE A 59 -0.98 -4.84 4.25
C ILE A 59 -0.96 -3.58 5.12
N ILE A 60 -2.11 -2.95 5.35
CA ILE A 60 -2.21 -1.73 6.16
C ILE A 60 -1.66 -1.97 7.57
N ILE A 61 -2.06 -3.06 8.22
CA ILE A 61 -1.55 -3.41 9.55
C ILE A 61 -0.04 -3.66 9.51
N GLY A 62 0.47 -4.36 8.50
CA GLY A 62 1.90 -4.60 8.32
C GLY A 62 2.71 -3.30 8.20
N LEU A 63 2.19 -2.32 7.46
CA LEU A 63 2.79 -0.99 7.32
C LEU A 63 2.73 -0.14 8.60
N ILE A 64 1.68 -0.29 9.41
CA ILE A 64 1.62 0.33 10.75
C ILE A 64 2.69 -0.29 11.64
N LEU A 65 2.81 -1.63 11.65
CA LEU A 65 3.77 -2.34 12.47
C LEU A 65 5.22 -2.06 12.08
N SER A 66 5.50 -1.77 10.81
CA SER A 66 6.83 -1.39 10.35
C SER A 66 7.19 0.07 10.66
N GLY A 67 6.24 0.87 11.15
CA GLY A 67 6.44 2.30 11.40
C GLY A 67 6.42 3.14 10.12
N LYS A 68 5.96 2.61 8.98
CA LYS A 68 5.81 3.39 7.73
C LYS A 68 4.70 4.44 7.82
N ILE A 69 3.74 4.23 8.70
CA ILE A 69 2.62 5.15 8.98
C ILE A 69 2.94 5.92 10.26
N ASP A 70 3.77 6.95 10.14
CA ASP A 70 4.31 7.73 11.27
C ASP A 70 4.05 9.25 11.20
N SER A 71 3.49 9.74 10.08
CA SER A 71 3.25 11.16 9.83
C SER A 71 1.77 11.57 9.99
N GLN A 72 1.53 12.88 10.14
CA GLN A 72 0.18 13.43 10.25
C GLN A 72 -0.68 13.09 9.02
N SER A 73 -0.11 13.12 7.81
CA SER A 73 -0.85 12.76 6.59
C SER A 73 -1.20 11.28 6.57
N HIS A 74 -0.28 10.41 7.00
CA HIS A 74 -0.57 8.99 7.11
C HIS A 74 -1.73 8.72 8.09
N TYR A 75 -1.74 9.40 9.25
CA TYR A 75 -2.85 9.30 10.19
C TYR A 75 -4.17 9.84 9.63
N ILE A 76 -4.14 10.89 8.81
CA ILE A 76 -5.32 11.39 8.11
C ILE A 76 -5.85 10.35 7.14
N GLY A 77 -4.99 9.73 6.32
CA GLY A 77 -5.41 8.69 5.38
C GLY A 77 -5.98 7.46 6.08
N ILE A 78 -5.41 7.03 7.21
CA ILE A 78 -5.99 5.95 8.02
C ILE A 78 -7.32 6.37 8.66
N SER A 79 -7.42 7.61 9.15
CA SER A 79 -8.65 8.11 9.76
C SER A 79 -9.79 8.20 8.75
N THR A 80 -9.52 8.69 7.53
CA THR A 80 -10.53 8.75 6.47
C THR A 80 -10.90 7.36 5.97
N LEU A 81 -9.94 6.43 5.90
CA LEU A 81 -10.22 5.03 5.61
C LEU A 81 -11.20 4.44 6.63
N LEU A 82 -10.90 4.55 7.92
CA LEU A 82 -11.75 3.99 8.99
C LEU A 82 -13.12 4.66 9.04
N ALA A 83 -13.19 5.98 8.90
CA ALA A 83 -14.45 6.72 8.83
C ALA A 83 -15.29 6.28 7.63
N THR A 84 -14.67 6.08 6.47
CA THR A 84 -15.37 5.62 5.26
C THR A 84 -15.86 4.18 5.42
N LEU A 85 -15.07 3.28 6.02
CA LEU A 85 -15.53 1.92 6.33
C LEU A 85 -16.67 1.90 7.35
N ALA A 86 -16.66 2.80 8.33
CA ALA A 86 -17.78 2.93 9.27
C ALA A 86 -19.08 3.35 8.56
N LEU A 87 -18.99 4.09 7.45
CA LEU A 87 -20.15 4.50 6.63
C LEU A 87 -20.58 3.44 5.62
N LEU A 88 -19.63 2.79 4.94
CA LEU A 88 -19.91 1.80 3.90
C LEU A 88 -20.16 0.39 4.45
N GLY A 89 -19.77 0.14 5.70
CA GLY A 89 -19.80 -1.17 6.34
C GLY A 89 -18.44 -1.88 6.24
N PHE A 90 -18.09 -2.61 7.31
CA PHE A 90 -16.92 -3.48 7.30
C PHE A 90 -17.27 -4.80 6.63
N PRO A 91 -16.56 -5.22 5.57
CA PRO A 91 -16.76 -6.53 5.00
C PRO A 91 -16.30 -7.61 5.98
N GLU A 92 -16.80 -8.85 5.82
CA GLU A 92 -16.28 -9.98 6.59
C GLU A 92 -14.79 -10.17 6.30
N MET A 93 -14.00 -10.33 7.37
CA MET A 93 -12.56 -10.52 7.28
C MET A 93 -12.14 -11.83 7.93
N ASN A 94 -11.28 -12.56 7.24
CA ASN A 94 -10.59 -13.70 7.80
C ASN A 94 -9.37 -13.20 8.58
N ALA A 95 -9.47 -13.21 9.91
CA ALA A 95 -8.41 -12.74 10.81
C ALA A 95 -7.06 -13.44 10.58
N SER A 96 -7.06 -14.73 10.24
CA SER A 96 -5.83 -15.48 9.96
C SER A 96 -5.10 -14.93 8.73
N ILE A 97 -5.84 -14.59 7.67
CA ILE A 97 -5.26 -13.98 6.46
C ILE A 97 -4.70 -12.60 6.79
N VAL A 98 -5.45 -11.78 7.55
CA VAL A 98 -4.99 -10.46 7.98
C VAL A 98 -3.66 -10.57 8.72
N VAL A 99 -3.56 -11.48 9.70
CA VAL A 99 -2.32 -11.68 10.49
C VAL A 99 -1.17 -12.15 9.60
N ILE A 100 -1.39 -13.15 8.75
CA ILE A 100 -0.34 -13.69 7.88
C ILE A 100 0.18 -12.61 6.92
N VAL A 101 -0.73 -11.88 6.27
CA VAL A 101 -0.36 -10.82 5.31
C VAL A 101 0.30 -9.66 6.02
N ALA A 102 -0.14 -9.29 7.22
CA ALA A 102 0.52 -8.26 8.03
C ALA A 102 1.96 -8.64 8.40
N LEU A 103 2.19 -9.88 8.81
CA LEU A 103 3.54 -10.37 9.11
C LEU A 103 4.44 -10.40 7.87
N ILE A 104 3.90 -10.81 6.73
CA ILE A 104 4.62 -10.81 5.44
C ILE A 104 4.98 -9.38 5.03
N CYS A 105 4.02 -8.46 5.08
CA CYS A 105 4.22 -7.05 4.73
C CYS A 105 5.24 -6.39 5.66
N HIS A 106 5.15 -6.65 6.97
CA HIS A 106 6.11 -6.17 7.96
C HIS A 106 7.53 -6.72 7.71
N LEU A 107 7.66 -8.02 7.42
CA LEU A 107 8.94 -8.65 7.09
C LEU A 107 9.56 -8.05 5.83
N GLU A 108 8.76 -7.84 4.79
CA GLU A 108 9.23 -7.23 3.55
C GLU A 108 9.69 -5.78 3.76
N GLU A 109 8.93 -5.00 4.54
CA GLU A 109 9.34 -3.64 4.89
C GLU A 109 10.64 -3.65 5.68
N TRP A 110 10.78 -4.54 6.67
CA TRP A 110 12.03 -4.72 7.41
C TRP A 110 13.20 -5.08 6.48
N ILE A 111 13.00 -5.97 5.51
CA ILE A 111 14.02 -6.29 4.49
C ILE A 111 14.41 -5.02 3.71
N ASN A 112 13.44 -4.20 3.29
CA ASN A 112 13.72 -2.96 2.57
C ASN A 112 14.53 -1.98 3.44
N THR A 113 14.05 -1.66 4.64
CA THR A 113 14.71 -0.68 5.52
C THR A 113 16.09 -1.17 6.01
N GLU A 114 16.22 -2.42 6.44
CA GLU A 114 17.44 -2.92 7.09
C GLU A 114 18.50 -3.47 6.13
N ILE A 115 18.10 -3.88 4.93
CA ILE A 115 18.98 -4.53 3.95
C ILE A 115 19.16 -3.65 2.72
N VAL A 116 18.06 -3.18 2.11
CA VAL A 116 18.10 -2.43 0.85
C VAL A 116 18.58 -1.00 1.06
N ASP A 117 17.98 -0.27 2.00
CA ASP A 117 18.29 1.15 2.22
C ASP A 117 19.66 1.35 2.87
N LYS A 118 20.06 0.43 3.75
CA LYS A 118 21.42 0.37 4.32
C LYS A 118 22.48 -0.15 3.35
N ASN A 119 22.16 -0.30 2.06
CA ASN A 119 23.08 -0.72 0.99
C ASN A 119 23.82 -2.04 1.26
N LYS A 120 23.24 -2.95 2.05
CA LYS A 120 23.82 -4.28 2.33
C LYS A 120 23.76 -5.21 1.12
N VAL A 121 22.94 -4.87 0.12
CA VAL A 121 22.80 -5.57 -1.16
C VAL A 121 23.03 -4.61 -2.33
N LYS A 122 23.59 -5.12 -3.44
CA LYS A 122 23.96 -4.33 -4.63
C LYS A 122 23.41 -4.93 -5.93
N GLY A 123 23.44 -4.14 -6.99
CA GLY A 123 23.13 -4.58 -8.35
C GLY A 123 21.67 -5.00 -8.54
N PHE A 124 21.46 -6.10 -9.27
CA PHE A 124 20.13 -6.62 -9.62
C PHE A 124 19.29 -6.97 -8.39
N LEU A 125 19.89 -7.57 -7.35
CA LEU A 125 19.16 -7.96 -6.14
C LEU A 125 18.58 -6.75 -5.40
N LYS A 126 19.30 -5.62 -5.36
CA LYS A 126 18.77 -4.38 -4.79
C LYS A 126 17.54 -3.89 -5.56
N LYS A 127 17.57 -3.94 -6.89
CA LYS A 127 16.43 -3.54 -7.73
C LYS A 127 15.24 -4.47 -7.53
N LEU A 128 15.49 -5.78 -7.42
CA LEU A 128 14.45 -6.78 -7.20
C LEU A 128 13.77 -6.61 -5.84
N LEU A 129 14.52 -6.37 -4.76
CA LEU A 129 13.90 -6.20 -3.44
C LEU A 129 13.09 -4.90 -3.34
N LYS A 130 13.51 -3.84 -4.05
CA LYS A 130 12.76 -2.57 -4.13
C LYS A 130 11.36 -2.70 -4.73
N ILE A 131 11.11 -3.71 -5.57
CA ILE A 131 9.78 -3.94 -6.16
C ILE A 131 8.88 -4.83 -5.29
N ARG A 132 9.23 -5.04 -4.01
CA ARG A 132 8.37 -5.75 -3.03
C ARG A 132 7.86 -7.12 -3.53
N PRO A 133 8.77 -8.02 -3.95
CA PRO A 133 8.38 -9.25 -4.62
C PRO A 133 7.70 -10.26 -3.68
N ILE A 134 7.88 -10.15 -2.36
CA ILE A 134 7.30 -11.11 -1.41
C ILE A 134 5.79 -10.89 -1.32
N LEU A 135 5.36 -9.63 -1.30
CA LEU A 135 3.94 -9.30 -1.27
C LEU A 135 3.24 -9.67 -2.59
N GLU A 136 3.89 -9.43 -3.72
CA GLU A 136 3.41 -9.87 -5.05
C GLU A 136 3.26 -11.39 -5.15
N ILE A 137 4.28 -12.15 -4.70
CA ILE A 137 4.21 -13.62 -4.65
C ILE A 137 3.07 -14.07 -3.74
N THR A 138 2.87 -13.40 -2.60
CA THR A 138 1.77 -13.69 -1.67
C THR A 138 0.41 -13.46 -2.33
N ALA A 139 0.26 -12.36 -3.09
CA ALA A 139 -0.96 -12.08 -3.85
C ALA A 139 -1.22 -13.12 -4.94
N ILE A 140 -0.18 -13.62 -5.61
CA ILE A 140 -0.29 -14.71 -6.60
C ILE A 140 -0.74 -16.01 -5.91
N ILE A 141 -0.12 -16.38 -4.79
CA ILE A 141 -0.49 -17.59 -4.04
C ILE A 141 -1.96 -17.53 -3.60
N LEU A 142 -2.38 -16.40 -3.01
CA LEU A 142 -3.77 -16.20 -2.62
C LEU A 142 -4.71 -16.18 -3.83
N SER A 143 -4.30 -15.60 -4.95
CA SER A 143 -5.07 -15.63 -6.20
C SER A 143 -5.34 -17.06 -6.68
N VAL A 144 -4.36 -17.96 -6.55
CA VAL A 144 -4.52 -19.39 -6.90
C VAL A 144 -5.43 -20.09 -5.89
N ILE A 145 -5.19 -19.91 -4.58
CA ILE A 145 -6.00 -20.54 -3.52
C ILE A 145 -7.48 -20.17 -3.64
N TYR A 146 -7.78 -18.90 -3.91
CA TYR A 146 -9.15 -18.38 -4.03
C TYR A 146 -9.70 -18.45 -5.46
N SER A 147 -8.93 -19.00 -6.41
CA SER A 147 -9.29 -19.04 -7.84
C SER A 147 -9.73 -17.68 -8.39
N ASN A 148 -9.11 -16.59 -7.91
CA ASN A 148 -9.45 -15.22 -8.26
C ASN A 148 -8.20 -14.37 -8.47
N PHE A 149 -7.78 -14.27 -9.73
CA PHE A 149 -6.61 -13.50 -10.15
C PHE A 149 -6.77 -11.98 -9.97
N THR A 150 -7.98 -11.50 -9.68
CA THR A 150 -8.23 -10.08 -9.39
C THR A 150 -7.45 -9.61 -8.15
N ILE A 151 -7.16 -10.50 -7.19
CA ILE A 151 -6.36 -10.18 -5.99
C ILE A 151 -4.97 -9.67 -6.40
N PHE A 152 -4.26 -10.45 -7.20
CA PHE A 152 -2.96 -10.06 -7.76
C PHE A 152 -3.08 -8.84 -8.67
N LEU A 153 -4.04 -8.81 -9.60
CA LEU A 153 -4.15 -7.69 -10.55
C LEU A 153 -4.40 -6.35 -9.85
N LEU A 154 -5.14 -6.33 -8.74
CA LEU A 154 -5.36 -5.11 -7.97
C LEU A 154 -4.07 -4.64 -7.28
N LEU A 155 -3.32 -5.54 -6.66
CA LEU A 155 -2.02 -5.20 -6.05
C LEU A 155 -1.04 -4.73 -7.13
N PHE A 156 -0.86 -5.51 -8.18
CA PHE A 156 0.03 -5.18 -9.29
C PHE A 156 -0.33 -3.81 -9.90
N SER A 157 -1.62 -3.52 -10.07
CA SER A 157 -2.07 -2.22 -10.57
C SER A 157 -1.76 -1.09 -9.59
N PHE A 158 -1.91 -1.30 -8.29
CA PHE A 158 -1.49 -0.35 -7.26
C PHE A 158 0.03 -0.12 -7.30
N ASP A 159 0.82 -1.18 -7.34
CA ASP A 159 2.29 -1.10 -7.35
C ASP A 159 2.81 -0.44 -8.62
N LEU A 160 2.18 -0.67 -9.78
CA LEU A 160 2.48 0.09 -11.00
C LEU A 160 2.24 1.59 -10.81
N GLY A 161 1.12 1.98 -10.22
CA GLY A 161 0.83 3.37 -9.91
C GLY A 161 1.84 3.97 -8.94
N TYR A 162 2.20 3.23 -7.91
CA TYR A 162 3.19 3.60 -6.90
C TYR A 162 4.58 3.80 -7.52
N LEU A 163 5.03 2.86 -8.36
CA LEU A 163 6.36 2.90 -8.99
C LEU A 163 6.52 3.97 -10.07
N LEU A 164 5.41 4.39 -10.72
CA LEU A 164 5.46 5.44 -11.74
C LEU A 164 5.74 6.83 -11.17
N VAL A 165 5.46 7.03 -9.88
CA VAL A 165 5.77 8.29 -9.21
C VAL A 165 7.22 8.24 -8.75
N GLU A 166 8.12 8.73 -9.60
CA GLU A 166 9.49 9.03 -9.19
C GLU A 166 9.50 10.10 -8.08
N PRO A 167 10.52 10.12 -7.21
CA PRO A 167 10.78 11.24 -6.33
C PRO A 167 10.75 12.54 -7.14
N ILE A 168 9.74 13.39 -6.92
CA ILE A 168 9.72 14.73 -7.52
C ILE A 168 10.70 15.58 -6.72
N ILE A 169 12.00 15.33 -6.94
CA ILE A 169 13.08 16.23 -6.53
C ILE A 169 13.12 17.31 -7.61
N LEU A 170 12.23 18.29 -7.51
CA LEU A 170 12.41 19.54 -8.24
C LEU A 170 13.68 20.20 -7.70
N LYS A 171 14.76 20.07 -8.47
CA LYS A 171 16.00 20.84 -8.27
C LYS A 171 15.70 22.32 -8.11
#